data_AF-A0A7S1JYK9-F1
#
_entry.id   AF-A0A7S1JYK9-F1
#
_cell.length_a   1.000
_cell.length_b   1.000
_cell.length_c   1.000
_cell.angle_alpha   90.00
_cell.angle_beta   90.00
_cell.angle_gamma   90.00
#
_symmetry.space_group_name_H-M   'P 1'
#
loop_
_entity.id
_entity.type
_entity.pdbx_description
1 polymer ?
#
loop_
_entity_poly.entity_id
_entity_poly.type
_entity_poly.pdbx_seq_one_letter_code
_entity_poly.pdbx_strand_id
1 'polypeptide(L)'
;CSHAMGMLREFECKRRTTFEAGFDVIAKKLTEMYQMITLGGDARLEPVVPNDPFEKGVNLSIRPHEKPWKPIQHLSGGEKTLSSLALVFALHHYKPTPIYFMDEIDAALDESNVTRIAEYVKMQARSAQFLVISLRNNCFEKVDRMVGICKRQGCSHALTVDARELGATVDDDIDMPPITFTPYNPLQERKPRRFDDDLDDDDDDDQQQQQ
;
A
#
# COMPACT_ATOMS: atom_id res chain seq x y z
N CYS A 1 7.61 -3.06 -49.74
CA CYS A 1 7.34 -1.81 -49.00
C CYS A 1 5.89 -1.69 -48.48
N SER A 2 4.86 -1.91 -49.31
CA SER A 2 3.45 -1.78 -48.87
C SER A 2 3.07 -2.71 -47.72
N HIS A 3 3.50 -3.98 -47.75
CA HIS A 3 3.21 -4.96 -46.71
C HIS A 3 3.87 -4.62 -45.36
N ALA A 4 5.13 -4.17 -45.38
CA ALA A 4 5.85 -3.76 -44.17
C ALA A 4 5.24 -2.50 -43.52
N MET A 5 4.79 -1.54 -44.33
CA MET A 5 4.09 -0.35 -43.84
C MET A 5 2.71 -0.70 -43.26
N GLY A 6 2.03 -1.72 -43.80
CA GLY A 6 0.80 -2.26 -43.23
C GLY A 6 1.00 -2.84 -41.84
N MET A 7 2.00 -3.73 -41.68
CA MET A 7 2.34 -4.30 -40.36
C MET A 7 2.76 -3.24 -39.35
N LEU A 8 3.56 -2.24 -39.75
CA LEU A 8 3.98 -1.17 -38.86
C LEU A 8 2.78 -0.40 -38.29
N ARG A 9 1.81 -0.04 -39.14
CA ARG A 9 0.59 0.65 -38.71
C ARG A 9 -0.25 -0.18 -37.75
N GLU A 10 -0.33 -1.49 -37.97
CA GLU A 10 -1.04 -2.40 -37.07
C GLU A 10 -0.39 -2.42 -35.68
N PHE A 11 0.94 -2.52 -35.61
CA PHE A 11 1.68 -2.46 -34.34
C PHE A 11 1.54 -1.11 -33.63
N GLU A 12 1.60 -0.01 -34.39
CA GLU A 12 1.42 1.34 -33.84
C GLU A 12 0.01 1.53 -33.26
N CYS A 13 -1.01 1.07 -33.98
CA CYS A 13 -2.40 1.10 -33.53
C CYS A 13 -2.57 0.27 -32.25
N LYS A 14 -2.10 -0.98 -32.26
CA LYS A 14 -2.19 -1.88 -31.10
C LYS A 14 -1.47 -1.32 -29.87
N ARG A 15 -0.27 -0.76 -30.06
CA ARG A 15 0.49 -0.11 -28.99
C ARG A 15 -0.28 1.09 -28.41
N ARG A 16 -0.85 1.93 -29.26
CA ARG A 16 -1.63 3.11 -28.83
C ARG A 16 -2.86 2.70 -28.03
N THR A 17 -3.68 1.79 -28.56
CA THR A 17 -4.89 1.34 -27.86
C THR A 17 -4.58 0.68 -26.52
N THR A 18 -3.51 -0.12 -26.44
CA THR A 18 -3.08 -0.75 -25.18
C THR A 18 -2.61 0.29 -24.16
N PHE A 19 -1.89 1.32 -24.62
CA PHE A 19 -1.43 2.41 -23.77
C PHE A 19 -2.60 3.25 -23.24
N GLU A 20 -3.51 3.69 -24.12
CA GLU A 20 -4.67 4.51 -23.75
C GLU A 20 -5.56 3.78 -22.73
N ALA A 21 -5.87 2.50 -22.98
CA ALA A 21 -6.66 1.69 -22.05
C ALA A 21 -6.02 1.57 -20.66
N GLY A 22 -4.70 1.36 -20.58
CA GLY A 22 -3.99 1.29 -19.30
C GLY A 22 -3.86 2.66 -18.62
N PHE A 23 -3.61 3.70 -19.41
CA PHE A 23 -3.47 5.06 -18.93
C PHE A 23 -4.76 5.59 -18.30
N ASP A 24 -5.92 5.32 -18.92
CA ASP A 24 -7.23 5.72 -18.39
C ASP A 24 -7.53 5.07 -17.04
N VAL A 25 -7.17 3.78 -16.88
CA VAL A 25 -7.33 3.06 -15.61
C VAL A 25 -6.46 3.68 -14.52
N ILE A 26 -5.18 3.97 -14.82
CA ILE A 26 -4.26 4.59 -13.88
C ILE A 26 -4.72 6.01 -13.52
N ALA A 27 -5.15 6.80 -14.51
CA ALA A 27 -5.62 8.17 -14.30
C ALA A 27 -6.85 8.20 -13.39
N LYS A 28 -7.83 7.32 -13.62
CA LYS A 28 -9.02 7.20 -12.76
C LYS A 28 -8.63 6.81 -11.33
N LYS A 29 -7.74 5.82 -11.18
CA LYS A 29 -7.29 5.36 -9.86
C LYS A 29 -6.50 6.41 -9.11
N LEU A 30 -5.66 7.18 -9.79
CA LEU A 30 -4.95 8.31 -9.20
C LEU A 30 -5.93 9.31 -8.57
N THR A 31 -6.97 9.70 -9.30
CA THR A 31 -7.99 10.64 -8.79
C THR A 31 -8.67 10.09 -7.53
N GLU A 32 -9.10 8.83 -7.56
CA GLU A 32 -9.71 8.14 -6.42
C GLU A 32 -8.77 8.10 -5.20
N MET A 33 -7.50 7.74 -5.40
CA MET A 33 -6.50 7.67 -4.32
C MET A 33 -6.20 9.04 -3.73
N TYR A 34 -6.01 10.05 -4.58
CA TYR A 34 -5.70 11.39 -4.10
C TYR A 34 -6.85 12.00 -3.29
N GLN A 35 -8.10 11.80 -3.74
CA GLN A 35 -9.29 12.24 -3.02
C GLN A 35 -9.43 11.56 -1.66
N MET A 36 -9.16 10.25 -1.60
CA MET A 36 -9.21 9.47 -0.35
C MET A 36 -8.18 9.97 0.68
N ILE A 37 -6.97 10.33 0.23
CA ILE A 37 -5.92 10.81 1.14
C ILE A 37 -6.15 12.28 1.57
N THR A 38 -6.58 13.16 0.66
CA THR A 38 -6.68 14.62 0.92
C THR A 38 -8.04 15.11 1.39
N LEU A 39 -9.08 14.27 1.39
CA LEU A 39 -10.46 14.63 1.74
C LEU A 39 -10.95 15.91 1.03
N GLY A 40 -10.89 15.93 -0.30
CA GLY A 40 -11.44 17.03 -1.12
C GLY A 40 -10.44 17.73 -2.04
N GLY A 41 -9.22 17.23 -2.14
CA GLY A 41 -8.34 17.54 -3.26
C GLY A 41 -8.72 16.75 -4.52
N ASP A 42 -8.19 17.15 -5.67
CA ASP A 42 -8.40 16.49 -6.95
C ASP A 42 -7.06 16.31 -7.68
N ALA A 43 -6.93 15.25 -8.47
CA ALA A 43 -5.72 14.93 -9.20
C ALA A 43 -6.07 14.47 -10.61
N ARG A 44 -5.32 14.95 -11.60
CA ARG A 44 -5.54 14.63 -13.01
C ARG A 44 -4.22 14.34 -13.70
N LEU A 45 -4.23 13.25 -14.47
CA LEU A 45 -3.11 12.84 -15.30
C LEU A 45 -3.54 12.96 -16.76
N GLU A 46 -2.84 13.76 -17.56
CA GLU A 46 -3.19 14.01 -18.96
C GLU A 46 -1.97 13.94 -19.87
N PRO A 47 -2.09 13.42 -21.11
CA PRO A 47 -1.04 13.57 -22.11
C PRO A 47 -0.83 15.05 -22.42
N VAL A 48 0.43 15.47 -22.61
CA VAL A 48 0.75 16.85 -23.00
C VAL A 48 0.21 17.16 -24.40
N VAL A 49 0.18 16.17 -25.29
CA VAL A 49 -0.36 16.26 -26.64
C VAL A 49 -1.51 15.26 -26.76
N PRO A 50 -2.77 15.72 -26.91
CA PRO A 50 -3.94 14.83 -26.97
C PRO A 50 -3.92 13.84 -28.14
N ASN A 51 -3.28 14.20 -29.25
CA ASN A 51 -3.27 13.38 -30.48
C ASN A 51 -2.08 12.43 -30.59
N ASP A 52 -1.05 12.61 -29.75
CA ASP A 52 0.10 11.72 -29.70
C ASP A 52 0.71 11.66 -28.28
N PRO A 53 0.32 10.67 -27.47
CA PRO A 53 0.83 10.55 -26.10
C PRO A 53 2.33 10.21 -26.02
N PHE A 54 2.97 9.82 -27.13
CA PHE A 54 4.36 9.38 -27.14
C PHE A 54 5.36 10.51 -27.43
N GLU A 55 4.90 11.72 -27.81
CA GLU A 55 5.78 12.80 -28.26
C GLU A 55 6.38 13.61 -27.09
N LYS A 56 5.53 14.11 -26.19
CA LYS A 56 5.92 15.05 -25.11
C LYS A 56 5.68 14.52 -23.70
N GLY A 57 5.16 13.30 -23.56
CA GLY A 57 4.89 12.65 -22.28
C GLY A 57 3.58 13.11 -21.63
N VAL A 58 3.54 13.04 -20.30
CA VAL A 58 2.33 13.22 -19.48
C VAL A 58 2.53 14.32 -18.45
N ASN A 59 1.46 15.06 -18.17
CA ASN A 59 1.43 16.12 -17.17
C ASN A 59 0.54 15.70 -15.99
N LEU A 60 1.08 15.87 -14.78
CA LEU A 60 0.34 15.66 -13.54
C LEU A 60 -0.09 17.01 -12.97
N SER A 61 -1.40 17.24 -12.98
CA SER A 61 -2.03 18.44 -12.43
C SER A 61 -2.80 18.09 -11.18
N ILE A 62 -2.64 18.90 -10.15
CA ILE A 62 -3.24 18.66 -8.84
C ILE A 62 -4.01 19.90 -8.43
N ARG A 63 -5.18 19.69 -7.83
CA ARG A 63 -6.00 20.71 -7.20
C ARG A 63 -6.10 20.41 -5.71
N PRO A 64 -5.30 21.08 -4.86
CA PRO A 64 -5.47 20.99 -3.41
C PRO A 64 -6.85 21.52 -2.99
N HIS A 65 -7.31 21.15 -1.79
CA HIS A 65 -8.57 21.65 -1.23
C HIS A 65 -8.62 23.18 -1.31
N GLU A 66 -9.69 23.72 -1.90
CA GLU A 66 -9.94 25.16 -2.08
C GLU A 66 -8.89 25.94 -2.91
N LYS A 67 -7.98 25.26 -3.61
CA LYS A 67 -6.95 25.91 -4.46
C LYS A 67 -7.21 25.67 -5.95
N PRO A 68 -6.66 26.52 -6.85
CA PRO A 68 -6.73 26.28 -8.28
C PRO A 68 -5.83 25.09 -8.69
N TRP A 69 -6.08 24.56 -9.88
CA TRP A 69 -5.24 23.55 -10.52
C TRP A 69 -3.81 24.07 -10.69
N LYS A 70 -2.83 23.29 -10.25
CA LYS A 70 -1.41 23.58 -10.40
C LYS A 70 -0.65 22.36 -10.93
N PRO A 71 0.34 22.55 -11.81
CA PRO A 71 1.23 21.47 -12.18
C PRO A 71 2.08 21.06 -10.97
N ILE A 72 2.49 19.79 -10.91
CA ILE A 72 3.29 19.23 -9.82
C ILE A 72 4.52 20.09 -9.44
N GLN A 73 5.14 20.75 -10.43
CA GLN A 73 6.33 21.59 -10.26
C GLN A 73 6.10 22.75 -9.27
N HIS A 74 4.89 23.30 -9.22
CA HIS A 74 4.51 24.46 -8.41
C HIS A 74 3.84 24.12 -7.08
N LEU A 75 3.79 22.84 -6.70
CA LEU A 75 3.22 22.38 -5.42
C LEU A 75 4.22 22.50 -4.28
N SER A 76 3.71 22.51 -3.04
CA SER A 76 4.52 22.42 -1.83
C SER A 76 5.25 21.07 -1.72
N GLY A 77 6.28 20.97 -0.87
CA GLY A 77 7.01 19.71 -0.69
C GLY A 77 6.12 18.55 -0.21
N GLY A 78 5.22 18.81 0.74
CA GLY A 78 4.24 17.84 1.21
C GLY A 78 3.22 17.45 0.14
N GLU A 79 2.68 18.44 -0.60
CA GLU A 79 1.73 18.20 -1.71
C GLU A 79 2.39 17.38 -2.84
N LYS A 80 3.68 17.63 -3.15
CA LYS A 80 4.45 16.84 -4.12
C LYS A 80 4.58 15.38 -3.66
N THR A 81 4.98 15.17 -2.41
CA THR A 81 5.14 13.82 -1.83
C THR A 81 3.83 13.05 -1.87
N LEU A 82 2.73 13.70 -1.49
CA LEU A 82 1.39 13.11 -1.50
C LEU A 82 0.91 12.73 -2.90
N SER A 83 1.13 13.63 -3.87
CA SER A 83 0.75 13.41 -5.28
C SER A 83 1.55 12.27 -5.90
N SER A 84 2.85 12.21 -5.62
CA SER A 84 3.73 11.10 -6.04
C SER A 84 3.30 9.78 -5.43
N LEU A 85 2.99 9.76 -4.12
CA LEU A 85 2.54 8.57 -3.43
C LEU A 85 1.20 8.04 -3.99
N ALA A 86 0.25 8.95 -4.25
CA ALA A 86 -1.02 8.59 -4.88
C ALA A 86 -0.82 7.96 -6.27
N LEU A 87 0.13 8.46 -7.07
CA LEU A 87 0.47 7.88 -8.37
C LEU A 87 1.10 6.49 -8.23
N VAL A 88 2.00 6.30 -7.25
CA VAL A 88 2.59 4.99 -6.96
C VAL A 88 1.51 3.97 -6.57
N PHE A 89 0.54 4.37 -5.75
CA PHE A 89 -0.58 3.51 -5.40
C PHE A 89 -1.52 3.21 -6.57
N ALA A 90 -1.77 4.18 -7.45
CA ALA A 90 -2.54 3.95 -8.67
C ALA A 90 -1.86 2.93 -9.60
N LEU A 91 -0.53 3.04 -9.76
CA LEU A 91 0.27 2.08 -10.53
C LEU A 91 0.26 0.68 -9.90
N HIS A 92 0.36 0.61 -8.57
CA HIS A 92 0.22 -0.65 -7.84
C HIS A 92 -1.14 -1.29 -8.13
N HIS A 93 -2.23 -0.52 -8.10
CA HIS A 93 -3.55 -1.06 -8.36
C HIS A 93 -3.67 -1.63 -9.79
N TYR A 94 -3.03 -0.99 -10.77
CA TYR A 94 -3.00 -1.49 -12.15
C TYR A 94 -2.18 -2.78 -12.28
N LYS A 95 -1.05 -2.89 -11.57
CA LYS A 95 -0.20 -4.07 -11.59
C LYS A 95 0.23 -4.46 -10.16
N PRO A 96 -0.50 -5.36 -9.48
CA PRO A 96 -0.17 -5.73 -8.12
C PRO A 96 1.14 -6.52 -8.07
N THR A 97 2.06 -6.06 -7.22
CA THR A 97 3.27 -6.78 -6.82
C THR A 97 3.10 -7.38 -5.43
N PRO A 98 3.78 -8.49 -5.11
CA PRO A 98 3.57 -9.23 -3.85
C PRO A 98 4.20 -8.57 -2.62
N ILE A 99 5.22 -7.71 -2.77
CA ILE A 99 5.99 -7.13 -1.66
C ILE A 99 6.27 -5.64 -1.95
N TYR A 100 6.05 -4.79 -0.94
CA TYR A 100 6.33 -3.36 -0.98
C TYR A 100 7.31 -2.93 0.11
N PHE A 101 8.21 -2.02 -0.26
CA PHE A 101 9.15 -1.38 0.66
C PHE A 101 8.91 0.13 0.61
N MET A 102 8.58 0.73 1.76
CA MET A 102 8.37 2.17 1.92
C MET A 102 9.31 2.69 2.98
N ASP A 103 10.21 3.59 2.60
CA ASP A 103 11.22 4.15 3.50
C ASP A 103 10.98 5.64 3.73
N GLU A 104 10.69 6.01 4.99
CA GLU A 104 10.48 7.39 5.46
C GLU A 104 9.53 8.24 4.59
N ILE A 105 8.55 7.60 3.96
CA ILE A 105 7.60 8.27 3.05
C ILE A 105 6.72 9.32 3.76
N ASP A 106 6.67 9.25 5.08
CA ASP A 106 5.90 10.09 5.98
C ASP A 106 6.69 11.28 6.56
N ALA A 107 7.98 11.40 6.25
CA ALA A 107 8.82 12.49 6.74
C ALA A 107 8.31 13.88 6.31
N ALA A 108 7.78 13.97 5.08
CA ALA A 108 7.26 15.22 4.49
C ALA A 108 5.74 15.39 4.67
N LEU A 109 5.07 14.50 5.40
CA LEU A 109 3.62 14.46 5.54
C LEU A 109 3.15 14.88 6.94
N ASP A 110 1.97 15.48 6.99
CA ASP A 110 1.28 15.83 8.24
C ASP A 110 0.64 14.60 8.88
N GLU A 111 0.49 14.61 10.22
CA GLU A 111 -0.02 13.48 11.00
C GLU A 111 -1.37 12.95 10.50
N SER A 112 -2.28 13.83 10.10
CA SER A 112 -3.59 13.44 9.57
C SER A 112 -3.49 12.63 8.27
N ASN A 113 -2.57 13.01 7.38
CA ASN A 113 -2.34 12.32 6.11
C ASN A 113 -1.62 10.99 6.33
N VAL A 114 -0.65 10.96 7.26
CA VAL A 114 0.06 9.74 7.66
C VAL A 114 -0.91 8.69 8.18
N THR A 115 -1.85 9.07 9.06
CA THR A 115 -2.87 8.16 9.58
C THR A 115 -3.74 7.54 8.47
N ARG A 116 -4.14 8.31 7.45
CA ARG A 116 -4.92 7.81 6.31
C ARG A 116 -4.12 6.86 5.42
N ILE A 117 -2.85 7.19 5.17
CA ILE A 117 -1.96 6.31 4.40
C ILE A 117 -1.75 4.99 5.16
N ALA A 118 -1.54 5.04 6.47
CA ALA A 118 -1.40 3.85 7.30
C ALA A 118 -2.66 2.96 7.25
N GLU A 119 -3.86 3.54 7.28
CA GLU A 119 -5.12 2.80 7.08
C GLU A 119 -5.21 2.15 5.70
N TYR A 120 -4.85 2.90 4.66
CA TYR A 120 -4.85 2.39 3.30
C TYR A 120 -3.88 1.21 3.13
N VAL A 121 -2.66 1.35 3.64
CA VAL A 121 -1.65 0.29 3.61
C VAL A 121 -2.13 -0.93 4.39
N LYS A 122 -2.72 -0.75 5.56
CA LYS A 122 -3.31 -1.85 6.34
C LYS A 122 -4.42 -2.58 5.59
N MET A 123 -5.29 -1.85 4.90
CA MET A 123 -6.33 -2.45 4.07
C MET A 123 -5.73 -3.26 2.92
N GLN A 124 -4.68 -2.74 2.27
CA GLN A 124 -3.99 -3.44 1.19
C GLN A 124 -3.11 -4.60 1.65
N ALA A 125 -2.65 -4.58 2.90
CA ALA A 125 -1.83 -5.62 3.50
C ALA A 125 -2.52 -7.00 3.56
N ARG A 126 -3.85 -7.04 3.36
CA ARG A 126 -4.61 -8.28 3.17
C ARG A 126 -4.26 -9.02 1.87
N SER A 127 -3.78 -8.29 0.87
CA SER A 127 -3.53 -8.81 -0.48
C SER A 127 -2.05 -8.81 -0.88
N ALA A 128 -1.22 -7.98 -0.24
CA ALA A 128 0.22 -7.87 -0.49
C ALA A 128 0.99 -7.66 0.82
N GLN A 129 2.30 -7.93 0.83
CA GLN A 129 3.14 -7.67 2.00
C GLN A 129 3.70 -6.25 1.95
N PHE A 130 3.64 -5.52 3.06
CA PHE A 130 4.18 -4.17 3.19
C PHE A 130 5.24 -4.11 4.28
N LEU A 131 6.45 -3.67 3.92
CA LEU A 131 7.49 -3.24 4.86
C LEU A 131 7.54 -1.71 4.85
N VAL A 132 7.16 -1.10 5.98
CA VAL A 132 7.16 0.36 6.15
C VAL A 132 8.19 0.72 7.21
N ILE A 133 9.12 1.60 6.84
CA ILE A 133 10.09 2.23 7.74
C ILE A 133 9.59 3.65 7.95
N SER A 134 9.40 4.01 9.21
CA SER A 134 8.83 5.28 9.64
C SER A 134 9.38 5.63 11.03
N LEU A 135 9.37 6.91 11.36
CA LEU A 135 9.66 7.44 12.70
C LEU A 135 8.41 8.02 13.38
N ARG A 136 7.22 7.90 12.77
CA ARG A 136 5.96 8.48 13.27
C ARG A 136 5.15 7.44 14.07
N ASN A 137 4.71 7.84 15.26
CA ASN A 137 3.92 6.98 16.15
C ASN A 137 2.61 6.47 15.52
N ASN A 138 1.95 7.31 14.73
CA ASN A 138 0.66 6.99 14.09
C ASN A 138 0.73 5.81 13.12
N CYS A 139 1.91 5.55 12.52
CA CYS A 139 2.13 4.38 11.67
C CYS A 139 2.21 3.10 12.50
N PHE A 140 2.84 3.16 13.66
CA PHE A 140 3.12 2.01 14.52
C PHE A 140 1.88 1.43 15.20
N GLU A 141 0.86 2.25 15.44
CA GLU A 141 -0.38 1.79 16.07
C GLU A 141 -1.16 0.80 15.17
N LYS A 142 -0.92 0.83 13.85
CA LYS A 142 -1.71 0.08 12.87
C LYS A 142 -1.02 -1.17 12.33
N VAL A 143 0.22 -1.47 12.73
CA VAL A 143 0.99 -2.62 12.21
C VAL A 143 0.69 -3.92 12.95
N ASP A 144 0.90 -5.06 12.29
CA ASP A 144 0.77 -6.39 12.92
C ASP A 144 2.02 -6.77 13.72
N ARG A 145 3.22 -6.45 13.19
CA ARG A 145 4.52 -6.73 13.81
C ARG A 145 5.43 -5.51 13.63
N MET A 146 6.17 -5.17 14.67
CA MET A 146 7.15 -4.09 14.66
C MET A 146 8.57 -4.68 14.74
N VAL A 147 9.51 -4.06 14.01
CA VAL A 147 10.93 -4.37 14.09
C VAL A 147 11.69 -3.11 14.51
N GLY A 148 12.22 -3.10 15.73
CA GLY A 148 13.09 -2.06 16.25
C GLY A 148 14.56 -2.36 15.95
N ILE A 149 15.29 -1.40 15.38
CA ILE A 149 16.75 -1.52 15.18
C ILE A 149 17.45 -0.66 16.23
N CYS A 150 18.37 -1.26 17.00
CA CYS A 150 19.16 -0.57 18.01
C CYS A 150 20.66 -0.82 17.81
N LYS A 151 21.51 0.17 18.13
CA LYS A 151 22.97 0.05 18.02
C LYS A 151 23.58 -0.24 19.39
N ARG A 152 24.25 -1.38 19.54
CA ARG A 152 24.94 -1.78 20.78
C ARG A 152 26.37 -2.21 20.45
N GLN A 153 27.35 -1.65 21.16
CA GLN A 153 28.78 -1.97 20.99
C GLN A 153 29.28 -1.82 19.54
N GLY A 154 28.76 -0.83 18.80
CA GLY A 154 29.14 -0.61 17.40
C GLY A 154 28.40 -1.50 16.38
N CYS A 155 27.60 -2.47 16.81
CA CYS A 155 26.83 -3.37 15.96
C CYS A 155 25.32 -3.06 16.02
N SER A 156 24.64 -3.12 14.88
CA SER A 156 23.19 -3.03 14.79
C SER A 156 22.54 -4.35 15.21
N HIS A 157 21.57 -4.28 16.11
CA HIS A 157 20.77 -5.39 16.59
C HIS A 157 19.31 -5.14 16.22
N ALA A 158 18.60 -6.19 15.82
CA ALA A 158 17.18 -6.13 15.51
C ALA A 158 16.37 -6.77 16.65
N LEU A 159 15.30 -6.10 17.05
CA LEU A 159 14.32 -6.56 18.02
C LEU A 159 12.97 -6.62 17.33
N THR A 160 12.25 -7.73 17.49
CA THR A 160 10.90 -7.88 16.92
C THR A 160 9.88 -7.91 18.04
N VAL A 161 8.80 -7.14 17.89
CA VAL A 161 7.70 -7.06 18.85
C VAL A 161 6.40 -7.31 18.10
N ASP A 162 5.56 -8.23 18.60
CA ASP A 162 4.23 -8.45 18.04
C ASP A 162 3.28 -7.38 18.61
N ALA A 163 2.73 -6.53 17.75
CA ALA A 163 1.92 -5.39 18.19
C ALA A 163 0.60 -5.85 18.84
N ARG A 164 0.14 -7.08 18.53
CA ARG A 164 -1.06 -7.67 19.12
C ARG A 164 -0.90 -7.96 20.60
N GLU A 165 0.33 -8.19 21.07
CA GLU A 165 0.61 -8.50 22.48
C GLU A 165 0.69 -7.22 23.34
N LEU A 166 1.00 -6.07 22.74
CA LEU A 166 1.02 -4.78 23.46
C LEU A 166 -0.37 -4.20 23.72
N GLY A 167 -1.35 -4.47 22.86
CA GLY A 167 -2.72 -3.96 23.01
C GLY A 167 -3.50 -4.55 24.19
N ALA A 168 -2.99 -5.60 24.84
CA ALA A 168 -3.64 -6.29 25.95
C ALA A 168 -3.30 -5.69 27.34
N THR A 169 -2.41 -4.71 27.43
CA THR A 169 -1.93 -4.15 28.71
C THR A 169 -1.98 -2.62 28.73
N VAL A 170 -3.14 -2.04 28.42
CA VAL A 170 -3.41 -0.62 28.69
C VAL A 170 -4.59 -0.53 29.66
N ASP A 171 -4.41 -1.08 30.85
CA ASP A 171 -5.06 -0.57 32.07
C ASP A 171 -3.99 0.26 32.79
N ASP A 172 -4.29 1.53 33.06
CA ASP A 172 -3.37 2.61 33.49
C ASP A 172 -2.68 2.42 34.85
N ASP A 173 -2.65 1.22 35.45
CA ASP A 173 -2.17 0.99 36.83
C ASP A 173 -1.29 -0.26 37.04
N ILE A 174 -0.65 -0.81 36.00
CA ILE A 174 0.16 -2.05 36.16
C ILE A 174 1.60 -1.87 35.71
N ASP A 175 2.52 -2.11 36.66
CA ASP A 175 3.96 -2.28 36.48
C ASP A 175 4.24 -3.12 35.22
N MET A 176 4.91 -2.51 34.24
CA MET A 176 5.20 -3.12 32.94
C MET A 176 5.96 -4.43 33.17
N PRO A 177 5.42 -5.60 32.76
CA PRO A 177 6.19 -6.83 32.88
C PRO A 177 7.46 -6.71 32.02
N PRO A 178 8.59 -7.27 32.47
CA PRO A 178 9.85 -7.16 31.74
C PRO A 178 9.66 -7.70 30.33
N ILE A 179 9.98 -6.87 29.35
CA ILE A 179 9.98 -7.22 27.92
C ILE A 179 10.81 -8.50 27.78
N THR A 180 10.15 -9.61 27.45
CA THR A 180 10.85 -10.88 27.27
C THR A 180 11.47 -10.90 25.87
N PHE A 181 12.79 -10.88 25.85
CA PHE A 181 13.61 -10.84 24.65
C PHE A 181 13.63 -12.23 24.00
N THR A 182 12.89 -12.42 22.90
CA THR A 182 13.13 -13.55 22.01
C THR A 182 14.04 -13.11 20.87
N PRO A 183 15.30 -13.58 20.80
CA PRO A 183 16.13 -13.35 19.63
C PRO A 183 15.45 -13.97 18.40
N TYR A 184 15.42 -13.20 17.30
CA TYR A 184 14.89 -13.68 16.02
C TYR A 184 15.68 -14.93 15.59
N ASN A 185 15.02 -16.09 15.63
CA ASN A 185 15.58 -17.36 15.19
C ASN A 185 14.94 -17.77 13.85
N PRO A 186 15.63 -17.60 12.71
CA PRO A 186 15.08 -17.89 11.38
C PRO A 186 14.73 -19.38 11.16
N LEU A 187 15.04 -20.28 12.10
CA LEU A 187 14.80 -21.72 11.99
C LEU A 187 13.51 -22.22 12.68
N GLN A 188 12.74 -21.36 13.37
CA GLN A 188 11.58 -21.81 14.17
C GLN A 188 10.19 -21.60 13.50
N GLU A 189 10.05 -20.70 12.52
CA GLU A 189 8.76 -20.49 11.81
C GLU A 189 8.72 -21.26 10.47
N ARG A 190 8.60 -22.59 10.52
CA ARG A 190 7.96 -23.37 9.45
C ARG A 190 7.08 -24.45 10.05
N LYS A 191 5.90 -24.08 10.55
CA LYS A 191 4.75 -25.00 10.50
C LYS A 191 4.00 -24.74 9.19
N PRO A 192 3.97 -25.68 8.24
CA PRO A 192 3.11 -25.54 7.07
C PRO A 192 1.66 -25.45 7.54
N ARG A 193 0.90 -24.50 6.97
CA ARG A 193 -0.56 -24.47 7.12
C ARG A 193 -1.10 -25.79 6.55
N ARG A 194 -1.60 -26.66 7.42
CA ARG A 194 -2.39 -27.83 6.99
C ARG A 194 -3.67 -27.29 6.37
N PHE A 195 -3.90 -27.62 5.10
CA PHE A 195 -5.23 -27.72 4.54
C PHE A 195 -5.77 -29.05 5.06
N ASP A 196 -6.55 -29.03 6.12
CA ASP A 196 -7.39 -30.18 6.47
C ASP A 196 -8.80 -29.76 6.02
N ASP A 197 -9.30 -30.44 4.99
CA ASP A 197 -10.65 -30.33 4.47
C ASP A 197 -11.64 -30.77 5.56
N ASP A 198 -12.65 -29.93 5.80
CA ASP A 198 -13.83 -30.29 6.59
C ASP A 198 -14.59 -31.40 5.84
N LEU A 199 -14.41 -32.64 6.28
CA LEU A 199 -15.34 -33.73 6.05
C LEU A 199 -16.22 -33.83 7.28
N ASP A 200 -17.44 -33.32 7.17
CA ASP A 200 -18.50 -33.53 8.15
C ASP A 200 -18.83 -35.03 8.22
N ASP A 201 -18.48 -35.66 9.34
CA ASP A 201 -19.01 -36.95 9.77
C ASP A 201 -20.40 -36.69 10.40
N ASP A 202 -21.47 -36.94 9.65
CA ASP A 202 -22.82 -37.16 10.17
C ASP A 202 -22.85 -38.54 10.83
N ASP A 203 -22.72 -38.59 12.16
CA ASP A 203 -23.05 -39.79 12.96
C ASP A 203 -24.30 -39.51 13.82
N ASP A 204 -25.30 -40.35 13.53
CA ASP A 204 -26.50 -40.64 14.29
C ASP A 204 -26.21 -40.92 15.78
N ASP A 205 -27.02 -40.35 16.68
CA ASP A 205 -27.73 -41.14 17.69
C ASP A 205 -28.65 -40.23 18.54
N ASP A 206 -29.96 -40.48 18.48
CA ASP A 206 -30.76 -40.48 19.70
C ASP A 206 -31.96 -41.42 19.56
N GLN A 207 -31.92 -42.49 20.35
CA GLN A 207 -32.92 -43.54 20.44
C GLN A 207 -34.03 -43.19 21.45
N GLN A 208 -35.27 -43.55 21.07
CA GLN A 208 -36.35 -44.11 21.91
C GLN A 208 -37.05 -43.26 23.01
N GLN A 209 -38.36 -43.07 22.83
CA GLN A 209 -39.42 -43.34 23.84
C GLN A 209 -40.82 -43.33 23.16
N GLN A 210 -41.43 -44.51 22.96
CA GLN A 210 -42.59 -45.03 23.73
C GLN A 210 -43.90 -44.24 23.61
N GLN A 211 -44.75 -44.59 22.64
CA GLN A 211 -46.08 -45.24 22.80
C GLN A 211 -46.82 -45.32 21.47
#